data_AF-A0A4Q0LWG7-F1
#
_entry.id   AF-A0A4Q0LWG7-F1
#
_cell.length_a   1.000
_cell.length_b   1.000
_cell.length_c   1.000
_cell.angle_alpha   90.00
_cell.angle_beta   90.00
_cell.angle_gamma   90.00
#
_symmetry.space_group_name_H-M   'P 1'
#
loop_
_entity.id
_entity.type
_entity.pdbx_description
1 polymer ?
#
loop_
_entity_poly.entity_id
_entity_poly.type
_entity_poly.pdbx_seq_one_letter_code
_entity_poly.pdbx_strand_id
1 'polypeptide(L)'
;MGTSRQITSADQLVSGKEYVLVKRFRKTTAYFDEVVSEKAKPGEWTPQESPHAAFPGVLLGCEPVFKEDRQKLFDWLHWHKVKIYEL
;
A
#
# COMPACT_ATOMS: atom_id res chain seq x y z
N MET A 1 -23.08 7.40 9.77
CA MET A 1 -22.41 8.07 8.64
C MET A 1 -21.04 8.49 9.12
N GLY A 2 -20.08 7.56 9.15
CA GLY A 2 -18.73 7.86 9.58
C GLY A 2 -18.01 8.63 8.48
N THR A 3 -17.41 9.76 8.81
CA THR A 3 -16.52 10.49 7.89
C THR A 3 -15.34 9.58 7.57
N SER A 4 -15.30 9.01 6.36
CA SER A 4 -14.14 8.25 5.89
C SER A 4 -12.90 9.13 5.98
N ARG A 5 -11.97 8.79 6.87
CA ARG A 5 -10.75 9.58 7.10
C ARG A 5 -9.87 9.45 5.86
N GLN A 6 -9.55 10.56 5.22
CA GLN A 6 -8.57 10.55 4.13
C GLN A 6 -7.17 10.35 4.72
N ILE A 7 -6.43 9.40 4.15
CA ILE A 7 -5.00 9.20 4.43
C ILE A 7 -4.21 10.27 3.67
N THR A 8 -3.43 11.04 4.41
CA THR A 8 -2.65 12.18 3.89
C THR A 8 -1.14 12.00 4.05
N SER A 9 -0.72 10.92 4.70
CA SER A 9 0.70 10.57 4.90
C SER A 9 0.89 9.06 4.89
N ALA A 10 2.08 8.61 4.49
CA ALA A 10 2.44 7.20 4.47
C ALA A 10 2.30 6.55 5.85
N ASP A 11 2.71 7.23 6.94
CA ASP A 11 2.69 6.70 8.30
C ASP A 11 1.30 6.27 8.80
N GLN A 12 0.23 6.79 8.19
CA GLN A 12 -1.15 6.45 8.53
C GLN A 12 -1.63 5.14 7.88
N LEU A 13 -0.85 4.55 6.97
CA LEU A 13 -1.11 3.21 6.44
C LEU A 13 -0.73 2.16 7.50
N VAL A 14 -1.63 1.22 7.75
CA VAL A 14 -1.49 0.16 8.74
C VAL A 14 -1.55 -1.17 8.01
N SER A 15 -0.44 -1.90 8.00
CA SER A 15 -0.41 -3.27 7.48
C SER A 15 -1.44 -4.09 8.25
N GLY A 16 -2.36 -4.77 7.58
CA GLY A 16 -3.55 -5.30 8.29
C GLY A 16 -4.88 -4.70 7.87
N LYS A 17 -4.87 -3.52 7.24
CA LYS A 17 -6.07 -2.68 7.18
C LYS A 17 -6.57 -2.51 5.76
N GLU A 18 -7.88 -2.50 5.60
CA GLU A 18 -8.53 -2.18 4.33
C GLU A 18 -8.70 -0.67 4.15
N TYR A 19 -8.51 -0.23 2.91
CA TYR A 19 -8.65 1.14 2.49
C TYR A 19 -9.46 1.23 1.19
N VAL A 20 -10.09 2.38 0.97
CA VAL A 20 -10.71 2.71 -0.31
C VAL A 20 -9.75 3.59 -1.11
N LEU A 21 -9.29 3.10 -2.25
CA LEU A 21 -8.51 3.85 -3.22
C LEU A 21 -9.45 4.47 -4.25
N VAL A 22 -9.36 5.77 -4.45
CA VAL A 22 -10.23 6.55 -5.34
C VAL A 22 -9.38 7.26 -6.39
N LYS A 23 -9.63 6.98 -7.67
CA LYS A 23 -9.00 7.64 -8.82
C LYS A 23 -10.08 8.11 -9.80
N ARG A 24 -10.23 9.43 -9.94
CA ARG A 24 -11.33 10.04 -10.73
C ARG A 24 -12.70 9.52 -10.26
N PHE A 25 -13.39 8.73 -11.08
CA PHE A 25 -14.70 8.14 -10.79
C PHE A 25 -14.63 6.66 -10.36
N ARG A 26 -13.44 6.06 -10.34
CA ARG A 26 -13.25 4.66 -9.93
C ARG A 26 -12.87 4.60 -8.45
N LYS A 27 -13.49 3.66 -7.75
CA LYS A 27 -13.19 3.32 -6.35
C LYS A 27 -12.89 1.83 -6.28
N THR A 28 -11.89 1.45 -5.51
CA THR A 28 -11.58 0.04 -5.23
C THR A 28 -11.22 -0.09 -3.76
N THR A 29 -11.72 -1.13 -3.12
CA THR A 29 -11.33 -1.48 -1.75
C THR A 29 -10.16 -2.44 -1.84
N ALA A 30 -9.11 -2.18 -1.07
CA ALA A 30 -7.96 -3.05 -1.02
C ALA A 30 -7.32 -3.04 0.37
N TYR A 31 -6.78 -4.19 0.72
CA TYR A 31 -5.97 -4.36 1.92
C TYR A 31 -4.57 -3.79 1.67
N PHE A 32 -4.05 -3.04 2.65
CA PHE A 32 -2.67 -2.61 2.65
C PHE A 32 -1.79 -3.67 3.30
N ASP A 33 -0.80 -4.14 2.55
CA ASP A 33 0.17 -5.11 3.02
C ASP A 33 1.57 -4.50 2.99
N GLU A 34 2.29 -4.65 4.09
CA GLU A 34 3.69 -4.24 4.19
C GLU A 34 4.49 -5.37 4.80
N VAL A 35 5.43 -5.88 4.00
CA VAL A 35 6.42 -6.84 4.45
C VAL A 35 7.68 -6.08 4.80
N VAL A 36 8.06 -6.12 6.07
CA VAL A 36 9.35 -5.63 6.54
C VAL A 36 10.26 -6.85 6.62
N SER A 37 11.27 -6.94 5.75
CA SER A 37 12.19 -8.09 5.78
C SER A 37 12.83 -8.21 7.16
N GLU A 38 12.57 -9.31 7.85
CA GLU A 38 13.35 -9.67 9.02
C GLU A 38 14.79 -9.91 8.55
N LYS A 39 15.77 -9.39 9.31
CA LYS A 39 17.19 -9.64 9.03
C LYS A 39 17.40 -11.16 9.02
N ALA A 40 17.62 -11.72 7.82
CA ALA A 40 17.93 -13.14 7.66
C ALA A 40 19.04 -13.54 8.63
N LYS A 41 18.78 -14.54 9.48
CA LYS A 41 19.83 -15.08 10.35
C LYS A 41 20.88 -15.78 9.47
N PRO A 42 22.17 -15.70 9.81
CA PRO A 42 23.20 -16.39 9.04
C PRO A 42 22.89 -17.90 8.96
N GLY A 43 22.70 -18.43 7.75
CA GLY A 43 22.47 -19.86 7.50
C GLY A 43 21.03 -20.26 7.16
N GLU A 44 20.04 -19.36 7.30
CA GLU A 44 18.68 -19.61 6.83
C GLU A 44 18.49 -19.13 5.39
N TRP A 45 18.04 -20.02 4.50
CA TRP A 45 17.50 -19.64 3.21
C TRP A 45 16.10 -19.05 3.44
N THR A 46 16.05 -17.79 3.87
CA THR A 46 14.81 -17.03 3.84
C THR A 46 14.61 -16.60 2.39
N PRO A 47 13.49 -16.94 1.73
CA PRO A 47 13.12 -16.24 0.51
C PRO A 47 13.03 -14.77 0.93
N GLN A 48 14.02 -13.98 0.52
CA GLN A 48 14.05 -12.55 0.79
C GLN A 48 12.89 -11.93 0.02
N GLU A 49 11.70 -12.00 0.59
CA GLU A 49 10.64 -11.07 0.34
C GLU A 49 11.23 -9.72 0.72
N SER A 50 11.79 -9.06 -0.29
CA SER A 50 12.38 -7.75 -0.14
C SER A 50 11.36 -6.85 0.54
N PRO A 51 11.79 -5.94 1.44
CA PRO A 51 10.85 -5.05 2.08
C PRO A 51 10.04 -4.34 1.01
N HIS A 52 8.72 -4.34 1.19
CA HIS A 52 7.82 -3.74 0.23
C HIS A 52 6.51 -3.35 0.87
N ALA A 53 5.88 -2.35 0.28
CA ALA A 53 4.54 -1.91 0.60
C ALA A 53 3.66 -2.08 -0.64
N ALA A 54 2.47 -2.64 -0.45
CA ALA A 54 1.57 -2.96 -1.55
C ALA A 54 0.08 -2.82 -1.20
N PHE A 55 -0.72 -2.64 -2.24
CA PHE A 55 -2.14 -2.97 -2.24
C PHE A 55 -2.36 -4.16 -3.18
N PRO A 56 -2.26 -5.40 -2.67
CA PRO A 56 -2.35 -6.60 -3.50
C PRO A 56 -3.63 -6.65 -4.33
N GLY A 57 -3.52 -7.11 -5.58
CA GLY A 57 -4.67 -7.22 -6.49
C GLY A 57 -5.15 -5.88 -7.07
N VAL A 58 -4.58 -4.74 -6.66
CA VAL A 58 -4.88 -3.45 -7.29
C VAL A 58 -3.92 -3.17 -8.43
N LEU A 59 -4.49 -2.75 -9.56
CA LEU A 59 -3.75 -2.25 -10.71
C LEU A 59 -4.12 -0.78 -10.96
N LEU A 60 -3.13 0.09 -11.14
CA LEU A 60 -3.33 1.42 -11.71
C LEU A 60 -2.97 1.40 -13.19
N GLY A 61 -3.98 1.22 -14.04
CA GLY A 61 -3.74 0.94 -15.45
C GLY A 61 -3.29 -0.51 -15.60
N CYS A 62 -2.03 -0.73 -15.94
CA CYS A 62 -1.42 -2.06 -16.05
C CYS A 62 -0.32 -2.30 -15.00
N GLU A 63 -0.04 -1.32 -14.14
CA GLU A 63 1.01 -1.42 -13.13
C GLU A 63 0.43 -1.89 -11.78
N PRO A 64 1.04 -2.91 -11.15
CA PRO A 64 0.66 -3.32 -9.80
C PRO A 64 1.00 -2.25 -8.77
N VAL A 65 0.12 -2.09 -7.78
CA VAL A 65 0.32 -1.16 -6.67
C VAL A 65 1.27 -1.78 -5.64
N PHE A 66 2.57 -1.74 -5.95
CA PHE A 66 3.66 -2.29 -5.15
C PHE A 66 4.90 -1.40 -5.29
N LYS A 67 5.60 -1.10 -4.18
CA LYS A 67 6.87 -0.37 -4.13
C LYS A 67 7.78 -0.89 -3.02
N GLU A 68 9.05 -0.51 -3.08
CA GLU A 68 10.10 -0.95 -2.14
C GLU A 68 9.85 -0.49 -0.70
N ASP A 69 9.11 0.60 -0.52
CA ASP A 69 8.72 1.08 0.80
C ASP A 69 7.39 1.83 0.75
N ARG A 70 6.84 2.07 1.93
CA ARG A 70 5.55 2.72 2.13
C ARG A 70 5.51 4.16 1.63
N GLN A 71 6.60 4.90 1.81
CA GLN A 71 6.67 6.29 1.38
C GLN A 71 6.65 6.38 -0.14
N LYS A 72 7.45 5.56 -0.83
CA LYS A 72 7.44 5.45 -2.29
C LYS A 72 6.08 5.01 -2.83
N LEU A 73 5.41 4.07 -2.16
CA LEU A 73 4.05 3.66 -2.54
C LEU A 73 3.08 4.83 -2.44
N PHE A 74 3.10 5.53 -1.31
CA PHE A 74 2.22 6.67 -1.06
C PHE A 74 2.46 7.81 -2.06
N ASP A 75 3.72 8.17 -2.30
CA ASP A 75 4.10 9.21 -3.26
C ASP A 75 3.70 8.84 -4.69
N TRP A 76 3.86 7.57 -5.08
CA TRP A 76 3.44 7.08 -6.40
C TRP A 76 1.91 7.12 -6.56
N LEU A 77 1.15 6.70 -5.54
CA LEU A 77 -0.32 6.81 -5.52
C LEU A 77 -0.76 8.28 -5.63
N HIS A 78 -0.11 9.17 -4.88
CA HIS A 78 -0.39 10.60 -4.91
C HIS A 78 -0.06 11.23 -6.28
N TRP A 79 1.08 10.86 -6.88
CA TRP A 79 1.46 11.25 -8.24
C TRP A 79 0.39 10.85 -9.26
N HIS A 80 -0.17 9.64 -9.12
CA HIS A 80 -1.28 9.15 -9.95
C HIS A 80 -2.65 9.74 -9.58
N LYS A 81 -2.70 10.72 -8.68
CA LYS A 81 -3.91 11.39 -8.18
C LYS A 81 -4.90 10.41 -7.56
N VAL A 82 -4.39 9.37 -6.89
CA VAL A 82 -5.18 8.44 -6.10
C VAL A 82 -5.34 9.01 -4.69
N LYS A 83 -6.58 9.05 -4.21
CA LYS A 83 -6.91 9.37 -2.83
C LYS A 83 -7.19 8.08 -2.07
N ILE A 84 -6.67 7.98 -0.87
CA ILE A 84 -6.81 6.79 -0.01
C ILE A 84 -7.69 7.18 1.18
N TYR A 85 -8.68 6.36 1.51
CA TYR A 85 -9.58 6.59 2.64
C TYR A 85 -9.63 5.37 3.54
N GLU A 86 -9.69 5.59 4.85
CA GLU A 86 -10.01 4.53 5.81
C GLU A 86 -11.48 4.12 5.68
N LEU A 87 -11.71 2.80 5.74
CA LEU A 87 -13.03 2.21 5.93
C LEU A 87 -13.46 2.29 7.40
#